data_AF-A0AA41HDZ7-F1
#
_entry.id   AF-A0AA41HDZ7-F1
#
_cell.length_a   1.000
_cell.length_b   1.000
_cell.length_c   1.000
_cell.angle_alpha   90.00
_cell.angle_beta   90.00
_cell.angle_gamma   90.00
#
_symmetry.space_group_name_H-M   'P 1'
#
loop_
_entity.id
_entity.type
_entity.pdbx_description
1 polymer ?
#
loop_
_entity_poly.entity_id
_entity_poly.type
_entity_poly.pdbx_seq_one_letter_code
_entity_poly.pdbx_strand_id
1 'polypeptide(L)'
;MDTVASVGIWEGIKNDQLHTTGGHSNWATPDVLRILPSIENCVHFIAMHELRKNFPLDTVLVNHDRPANCVEYIYPGSHSDVGGGYKPGELGVSTADSLKLSQIPLNHMYDCAVAANVPLSKERLGPDSEPDFTVHKELLTAFNQFIDISTEVPKSLSDWMLPYLVWRWQARSVYEKTGQAMRANPEDRSYLLAGNQQLCWLDEQMQMFNYSKTAKWKKRPYDRDGTQVALPALEPEALDLRARVAAQAKISPALATFFDSFVHDSLAGFRKKLVEPTGHWRYRRLFRGSATPYTG
;
A
#
# COMPACT_ATOMS: atom_id res chain seq x y z
N MET A 1 -10.52 9.22 -0.97
CA MET A 1 -9.99 8.01 -0.33
C MET A 1 -8.69 7.66 -1.01
N ASP A 2 -7.61 7.55 -0.24
CA ASP A 2 -6.25 7.18 -0.61
C ASP A 2 -5.81 7.73 -1.97
N THR A 3 -5.81 9.06 -2.10
CA THR A 3 -5.68 9.75 -3.39
C THR A 3 -4.41 9.35 -4.12
N VAL A 4 -4.57 8.95 -5.38
CA VAL A 4 -3.47 8.63 -6.31
C VAL A 4 -3.73 9.39 -7.60
N ALA A 5 -2.91 10.40 -7.88
CA ALA A 5 -3.04 11.21 -9.10
C ALA A 5 -1.93 10.92 -10.13
N SER A 6 -1.30 9.74 -10.04
CA SER A 6 -0.33 9.29 -11.02
C SER A 6 -0.99 8.78 -12.30
N VAL A 7 -0.34 9.11 -13.41
CA VAL A 7 -0.67 8.67 -14.77
C VAL A 7 -0.75 7.15 -14.89
N GLY A 8 -1.71 6.64 -15.69
CA GLY A 8 -2.02 5.21 -15.82
C GLY A 8 -0.84 4.33 -16.28
N ILE A 9 -1.07 3.01 -16.27
CA ILE A 9 -0.08 1.92 -16.49
C ILE A 9 0.96 2.22 -17.61
N TRP A 10 0.53 2.82 -18.73
CA TRP A 10 1.40 3.12 -19.88
C TRP A 10 2.48 4.17 -19.62
N GLU A 11 2.21 5.14 -18.76
CA GLU A 11 3.21 6.12 -18.36
C GLU A 11 3.99 5.61 -17.14
N GLY A 12 3.38 4.78 -16.29
CA GLY A 12 4.09 3.96 -15.29
C GLY A 12 5.24 3.14 -15.89
N ILE A 13 5.02 2.52 -17.06
CA ILE A 13 6.06 1.79 -17.82
C ILE A 13 7.17 2.74 -18.31
N LYS A 14 6.84 3.96 -18.77
CA LYS A 14 7.85 4.97 -19.17
C LYS A 14 8.66 5.48 -17.97
N ASN A 15 8.00 5.71 -16.84
CA ASN A 15 8.62 6.16 -15.61
C ASN A 15 9.52 5.07 -15.00
N ASP A 16 9.14 3.80 -15.14
CA ASP A 16 9.97 2.67 -14.72
C ASP A 16 11.24 2.54 -15.58
N GLN A 17 11.16 2.78 -16.89
CA GLN A 17 12.35 2.89 -17.77
C GLN A 17 13.27 4.07 -17.42
N LEU A 18 12.72 5.12 -16.82
CA LEU A 18 13.44 6.33 -16.40
C LEU A 18 13.86 6.32 -14.92
N HIS A 19 13.57 5.26 -14.16
CA HIS A 19 13.75 5.19 -12.71
C HIS A 19 13.10 6.37 -11.95
N THR A 20 12.01 6.92 -12.49
CA THR A 20 11.20 7.94 -11.82
C THR A 20 9.94 7.28 -11.26
N THR A 21 9.44 7.78 -10.15
CA THR A 21 8.04 7.55 -9.80
C THR A 21 7.24 8.62 -10.52
N GLY A 22 6.34 8.20 -11.40
CA GLY A 22 5.61 9.09 -12.29
C GLY A 22 5.04 10.31 -11.59
N GLY A 23 5.29 11.49 -12.17
CA GLY A 23 4.69 12.72 -11.73
C GLY A 23 3.19 12.75 -12.02
N HIS A 24 2.52 13.73 -11.42
CA HIS A 24 1.15 14.09 -11.73
C HIS A 24 0.93 14.22 -13.24
N SER A 25 -0.21 13.76 -13.73
CA SER A 25 -0.67 14.16 -15.07
C SER A 25 -0.80 15.69 -15.14
N ASN A 26 -0.82 16.27 -16.34
CA ASN A 26 -1.01 17.72 -16.52
C ASN A 26 -2.30 18.27 -15.87
N TRP A 27 -3.31 17.42 -15.61
CA TRP A 27 -4.55 17.78 -14.91
C TRP A 27 -4.43 17.75 -13.39
N ALA A 28 -3.39 17.12 -12.84
CA ALA A 28 -3.21 16.83 -11.43
C ALA A 28 -2.08 17.67 -10.79
N THR A 29 -1.82 18.88 -11.28
CA THR A 29 -0.73 19.70 -10.72
C THR A 29 -0.93 19.93 -9.22
N PRO A 30 0.15 20.22 -8.46
CA PRO A 30 0.03 20.46 -7.02
C PRO A 30 -0.97 21.55 -6.63
N ASP A 31 -1.14 22.57 -7.47
CA ASP A 31 -2.13 23.62 -7.23
C ASP A 31 -3.57 23.16 -7.48
N VAL A 32 -3.79 22.21 -8.41
CA VAL A 32 -5.11 21.63 -8.67
C VAL A 32 -5.52 20.64 -7.58
N LEU A 33 -4.57 19.88 -7.03
CA LEU A 33 -4.82 18.92 -5.96
C LEU A 33 -4.97 19.58 -4.58
N ARG A 34 -4.59 20.85 -4.43
CA ARG A 34 -4.68 21.56 -3.15
C ARG A 34 -6.15 21.79 -2.76
N ILE A 35 -6.49 21.40 -1.53
CA ILE A 35 -7.80 21.74 -0.95
C ILE A 35 -7.88 23.24 -0.71
N LEU A 36 -8.87 23.89 -1.31
CA LEU A 36 -9.04 25.34 -1.22
C LEU A 36 -9.56 25.77 0.16
N PRO A 37 -9.20 26.97 0.64
CA PRO A 37 -9.74 27.52 1.89
C PRO A 37 -11.25 27.71 1.90
N SER A 38 -11.89 27.78 0.73
CA SER A 38 -13.35 27.88 0.59
C SER A 38 -14.08 26.55 0.84
N ILE A 39 -13.36 25.44 0.99
CA ILE A 39 -13.94 24.15 1.35
C ILE A 39 -14.10 24.09 2.86
N GLU A 40 -15.32 23.84 3.33
CA GLU A 40 -15.64 23.87 4.77
C GLU A 40 -15.12 22.64 5.52
N ASN A 41 -15.10 21.48 4.88
CA ASN A 41 -14.69 20.22 5.48
C ASN A 41 -14.10 19.28 4.41
N CYS A 42 -12.92 18.74 4.69
CA CYS A 42 -12.29 17.68 3.91
C CYS A 42 -11.85 16.55 4.85
N VAL A 43 -12.27 15.33 4.55
CA VAL A 43 -11.82 14.12 5.23
C VAL A 43 -11.08 13.24 4.23
N HIS A 44 -9.83 12.90 4.56
CA HIS A 44 -8.98 12.07 3.71
C HIS A 44 -8.51 10.83 4.47
N PHE A 45 -8.86 9.64 3.98
CA PHE A 45 -8.36 8.38 4.54
C PHE A 45 -7.27 7.81 3.66
N ILE A 46 -6.12 7.45 4.22
CA ILE A 46 -4.95 6.96 3.49
C ILE A 46 -4.53 5.56 3.92
N ALA A 47 -3.93 4.79 3.02
CA ALA A 47 -3.54 3.40 3.25
C ALA A 47 -2.11 3.26 3.76
N MET A 48 -1.93 2.57 4.90
CA MET A 48 -0.63 2.27 5.52
C MET A 48 0.22 1.29 4.70
N HIS A 49 -0.40 0.32 4.02
CA HIS A 49 0.26 -0.87 3.49
C HIS A 49 0.22 -0.96 1.95
N GLU A 50 0.13 0.17 1.25
CA GLU A 50 0.24 0.21 -0.20
C GLU A 50 1.70 0.29 -0.68
N LEU A 51 2.16 -0.76 -1.37
CA LEU A 51 3.54 -0.90 -1.84
C LEU A 51 3.75 -0.71 -3.35
N ARG A 52 2.71 -0.38 -4.13
CA ARG A 52 2.86 -0.21 -5.59
C ARG A 52 3.51 1.12 -5.95
N LYS A 53 4.48 1.07 -6.87
CA LYS A 53 5.22 2.21 -7.40
C LYS A 53 4.30 3.13 -8.19
N ASN A 54 3.32 2.55 -8.85
CA ASN A 54 2.30 3.28 -9.61
C ASN A 54 1.13 3.79 -8.74
N PHE A 55 1.23 3.68 -7.41
CA PHE A 55 0.24 4.19 -6.45
C PHE A 55 0.89 5.11 -5.40
N PRO A 56 1.63 6.17 -5.81
CA PRO A 56 2.10 7.17 -4.87
C PRO A 56 0.91 7.89 -4.23
N LEU A 57 1.04 8.24 -2.96
CA LEU A 57 0.01 8.93 -2.19
C LEU A 57 0.06 10.45 -2.43
N ASP A 58 -1.08 11.06 -2.71
CA ASP A 58 -1.29 12.50 -2.62
C ASP A 58 -1.93 12.83 -1.26
N THR A 59 -1.13 13.30 -0.30
CA THR A 59 -1.65 13.72 1.01
C THR A 59 -2.21 15.14 0.94
N VAL A 60 -3.14 15.47 1.85
CA VAL A 60 -3.65 16.84 2.00
C VAL A 60 -2.60 17.83 2.54
N LEU A 61 -1.47 17.34 3.04
CA LEU A 61 -0.40 18.15 3.58
C LEU A 61 0.24 19.03 2.50
N VAL A 62 0.52 20.30 2.82
CA VAL A 62 1.28 21.24 1.99
C VAL A 62 2.50 21.69 2.79
N ASN A 63 3.71 21.43 2.31
CA ASN A 63 4.95 21.77 3.03
C ASN A 63 4.97 21.28 4.50
N HIS A 64 4.46 20.06 4.75
CA HIS A 64 4.30 19.43 6.08
C HIS A 64 3.11 19.92 6.91
N ASP A 65 2.43 20.98 6.51
CA ASP A 65 1.27 21.51 7.24
C ASP A 65 -0.04 20.95 6.68
N ARG A 66 -0.91 20.53 7.59
CA ARG A 66 -2.28 20.13 7.24
C ARG A 66 -3.16 21.38 7.16
N PRO A 67 -3.90 21.61 6.06
CA PRO A 67 -4.91 22.67 6.02
C PRO A 67 -5.91 22.52 7.17
N ALA A 68 -6.31 23.65 7.77
CA ALA A 68 -7.18 23.65 8.96
C ALA A 68 -8.55 23.00 8.70
N ASN A 69 -9.03 23.05 7.46
CA ASN A 69 -10.29 22.44 7.01
C ASN A 69 -10.18 20.96 6.61
N CYS A 70 -8.99 20.36 6.67
CA CYS A 70 -8.77 18.95 6.30
C CYS A 70 -8.50 18.10 7.53
N VAL A 71 -9.02 16.88 7.62
CA VAL A 71 -8.54 15.85 8.55
C VAL A 71 -8.05 14.66 7.74
N GLU A 72 -6.86 14.15 8.08
CA GLU A 72 -6.28 12.99 7.40
C GLU A 72 -6.12 11.84 8.40
N TYR A 73 -6.76 10.71 8.10
CA TYR A 73 -6.69 9.49 8.90
C TYR A 73 -5.91 8.41 8.16
N ILE A 74 -5.06 7.70 8.87
CA ILE A 74 -4.26 6.62 8.33
C ILE A 74 -4.90 5.30 8.74
N TYR A 75 -5.18 4.44 7.76
CA TYR A 75 -5.85 3.16 7.96
C TYR A 75 -4.94 1.98 7.58
N PRO A 76 -4.98 0.87 8.35
CA PRO A 76 -4.31 -0.34 7.94
C PRO A 76 -4.89 -0.85 6.61
N GLY A 77 -4.01 -1.42 5.79
CA GLY A 77 -4.37 -2.08 4.55
C GLY A 77 -3.74 -1.42 3.33
N SER A 78 -3.94 -2.04 2.18
CA SER A 78 -3.58 -1.50 0.86
C SER A 78 -4.63 -0.50 0.35
N HIS A 79 -4.41 0.09 -0.84
CA HIS A 79 -5.29 1.11 -1.42
C HIS A 79 -6.78 0.73 -1.39
N SER A 80 -7.13 -0.48 -1.83
CA SER A 80 -8.53 -0.95 -1.89
C SER A 80 -9.02 -1.57 -0.57
N ASP A 81 -8.13 -1.83 0.40
CA ASP A 81 -8.53 -2.08 1.78
C ASP A 81 -9.04 -0.81 2.47
N VAL A 82 -8.64 0.37 1.99
CA VAL A 82 -9.14 1.66 2.48
C VAL A 82 -10.29 2.18 1.61
N GLY A 83 -10.09 2.20 0.28
CA GLY A 83 -11.06 2.76 -0.66
C GLY A 83 -12.23 1.83 -1.02
N GLY A 84 -12.13 0.54 -0.69
CA GLY A 84 -13.03 -0.49 -1.22
C GLY A 84 -12.67 -0.94 -2.64
N GLY A 85 -13.20 -2.09 -3.05
CA GLY A 85 -13.04 -2.62 -4.42
C GLY A 85 -12.54 -4.06 -4.51
N TYR A 86 -12.02 -4.63 -3.43
CA TYR A 86 -11.75 -6.07 -3.35
C TYR A 86 -13.04 -6.86 -3.24
N LYS A 87 -13.08 -8.01 -3.93
CA LYS A 87 -14.15 -9.00 -3.76
C LYS A 87 -13.92 -9.83 -2.50
N PRO A 88 -14.97 -10.37 -1.87
CA PRO A 88 -14.83 -11.36 -0.81
C PRO A 88 -13.91 -12.51 -1.23
N GLY A 89 -12.89 -12.81 -0.42
CA GLY A 89 -11.93 -13.88 -0.68
C GLY A 89 -10.88 -13.57 -1.75
N GLU A 90 -10.83 -12.37 -2.34
CA GLU A 90 -9.77 -11.97 -3.27
C GLU A 90 -8.41 -12.10 -2.57
N LEU A 91 -7.44 -12.72 -3.25
CA LEU A 91 -6.15 -13.08 -2.65
C LEU A 91 -6.25 -13.92 -1.37
N GLY A 92 -7.36 -14.60 -1.10
CA GLY A 92 -7.55 -15.43 0.10
C GLY A 92 -7.74 -14.65 1.40
N VAL A 93 -8.10 -13.36 1.31
CA VAL A 93 -8.34 -12.44 2.43
C VAL A 93 -9.83 -12.14 2.53
N SER A 94 -10.36 -11.93 3.74
CA SER A 94 -11.74 -11.44 3.97
C SER A 94 -12.84 -12.18 3.16
N THR A 95 -13.21 -13.39 3.56
CA THR A 95 -14.08 -14.29 2.77
C THR A 95 -15.55 -13.86 2.63
N ALA A 96 -15.94 -12.74 3.26
CA ALA A 96 -17.28 -12.14 3.15
C ALA A 96 -17.15 -10.62 3.11
N ASP A 97 -18.14 -9.92 2.54
CA ASP A 97 -18.10 -8.45 2.45
C ASP A 97 -17.96 -7.78 3.82
N SER A 98 -18.63 -8.29 4.84
CA SER A 98 -18.57 -7.77 6.21
C SER A 98 -17.21 -7.98 6.90
N LEU A 99 -16.36 -8.87 6.37
CA LEU A 99 -15.00 -9.11 6.85
C LEU A 99 -13.95 -8.24 6.15
N LYS A 100 -14.30 -7.56 5.05
CA LYS A 100 -13.35 -6.71 4.32
C LYS A 100 -12.90 -5.55 5.20
N LEU A 101 -11.60 -5.31 5.25
CA LEU A 101 -11.03 -4.22 6.03
C LEU A 101 -11.61 -2.84 5.64
N SER A 102 -12.05 -2.68 4.38
CA SER A 102 -12.70 -1.47 3.86
C SER A 102 -14.06 -1.15 4.49
N GLN A 103 -14.69 -2.08 5.20
CA GLN A 103 -15.93 -1.81 5.94
C GLN A 103 -15.71 -0.80 7.08
N ILE A 104 -14.52 -0.75 7.67
CA ILE A 104 -14.20 0.21 8.74
C ILE A 104 -14.14 1.65 8.19
N PRO A 105 -13.28 1.98 7.19
CA PRO A 105 -13.25 3.31 6.61
C PRO A 105 -14.54 3.66 5.85
N LEU A 106 -15.28 2.69 5.29
CA LEU A 106 -16.60 2.95 4.72
C LEU A 106 -17.56 3.55 5.77
N ASN A 107 -17.66 2.91 6.94
CA ASN A 107 -18.54 3.39 8.01
C ASN A 107 -18.05 4.72 8.59
N HIS A 108 -16.74 4.88 8.81
CA HIS A 108 -16.22 6.15 9.34
C HIS A 108 -16.43 7.32 8.37
N MET A 109 -16.27 7.10 7.06
CA MET A 109 -16.53 8.14 6.06
C MET A 109 -18.02 8.50 6.02
N TYR A 110 -18.89 7.50 6.12
CA TYR A 110 -20.34 7.71 6.22
C TYR A 110 -20.69 8.59 7.43
N ASP A 111 -20.14 8.29 8.61
CA ASP A 111 -20.38 9.06 9.84
C ASP A 111 -19.86 10.49 9.72
N CYS A 112 -18.66 10.68 9.14
CA CYS A 112 -18.11 12.00 8.84
C CYS A 112 -19.02 12.81 7.88
N ALA A 113 -19.55 12.17 6.85
CA ALA A 113 -20.44 12.82 5.89
C ALA A 113 -21.78 13.22 6.54
N VAL A 114 -22.38 12.35 7.35
CA VAL A 114 -23.60 12.68 8.10
C VAL A 114 -23.34 13.81 9.10
N ALA A 115 -22.23 13.78 9.82
CA ALA A 115 -21.84 14.85 10.75
C ALA A 115 -21.59 16.19 10.03
N ALA A 116 -21.21 16.15 8.75
CA ALA A 116 -21.10 17.31 7.87
C ALA A 116 -22.41 17.69 7.17
N ASN A 117 -23.55 17.12 7.58
CA ASN A 117 -24.89 17.35 7.03
C ASN A 117 -25.09 16.91 5.57
N VAL A 118 -24.29 15.96 5.07
CA VAL A 118 -24.59 15.30 3.79
C VAL A 118 -25.86 14.46 3.99
N PRO A 119 -26.89 14.58 3.12
CA PRO A 119 -28.20 13.96 3.32
C PRO A 119 -28.20 12.45 3.00
N LEU A 120 -27.40 11.69 3.76
CA LEU A 120 -27.30 10.24 3.69
C LEU A 120 -28.16 9.60 4.77
N SER A 121 -28.76 8.44 4.47
CA SER A 121 -29.45 7.61 5.46
C SER A 121 -29.33 6.15 5.04
N LYS A 122 -28.87 5.29 5.96
CA LYS A 122 -28.82 3.84 5.76
C LYS A 122 -30.20 3.23 5.64
N GLU A 123 -31.21 3.81 6.29
CA GLU A 123 -32.61 3.36 6.23
C GLU A 123 -33.25 3.58 4.85
N ARG A 124 -32.69 4.52 4.07
CA ARG A 124 -33.11 4.79 2.69
C ARG A 124 -32.43 3.89 1.67
N LEU A 125 -31.44 3.11 2.10
CA LEU A 125 -30.87 2.03 1.32
C LEU A 125 -31.92 0.91 1.34
N GLY A 126 -32.26 0.34 0.19
CA GLY A 126 -33.23 -0.75 0.11
C GLY A 126 -32.86 -1.93 1.01
N PRO A 127 -33.79 -2.87 1.26
CA PRO A 127 -33.54 -4.02 2.14
C PRO A 127 -32.31 -4.86 1.74
N ASP A 128 -31.90 -4.80 0.47
CA ASP A 128 -30.73 -5.51 -0.05
C ASP A 128 -29.38 -4.84 0.28
N SER A 129 -29.38 -3.62 0.84
CA SER A 129 -28.19 -2.78 1.03
C SER A 129 -27.81 -2.48 2.49
N GLU A 130 -28.63 -2.93 3.44
CA GLU A 130 -28.25 -2.96 4.87
C GLU A 130 -27.00 -3.84 5.13
N PRO A 131 -26.80 -4.99 4.45
CA PRO A 131 -25.58 -5.80 4.57
C PRO A 131 -24.30 -5.06 4.15
N ASP A 132 -24.39 -4.08 3.24
CA ASP A 132 -23.24 -3.41 2.63
C ASP A 132 -22.41 -2.59 3.63
N PHE A 133 -23.00 -2.20 4.76
CA PHE A 133 -22.32 -1.47 5.84
C PHE A 133 -21.94 -2.35 7.04
N THR A 134 -22.25 -3.65 6.99
CA THR A 134 -22.01 -4.54 8.12
C THR A 134 -20.51 -4.71 8.36
N VAL A 135 -20.09 -4.56 9.62
CA VAL A 135 -18.75 -4.88 10.09
C VAL A 135 -18.83 -6.14 10.93
N HIS A 136 -18.17 -7.22 10.49
CA HIS A 136 -18.16 -8.46 11.22
C HIS A 136 -17.38 -8.31 12.54
N LYS A 137 -17.83 -8.98 13.61
CA LYS A 137 -17.21 -8.89 14.95
C LYS A 137 -15.73 -9.28 14.94
N GLU A 138 -15.36 -10.28 14.13
CA GLU A 138 -13.98 -10.72 13.99
C GLU A 138 -13.09 -9.62 13.43
N LEU A 139 -13.52 -8.95 12.36
CA LEU A 139 -12.81 -7.81 11.78
C LEU A 139 -12.66 -6.69 12.81
N LEU A 140 -13.74 -6.32 13.50
CA LEU A 140 -13.71 -5.26 14.51
C LEU A 140 -12.74 -5.59 15.65
N THR A 141 -12.73 -6.85 16.10
CA THR A 141 -11.81 -7.32 17.16
C THR A 141 -10.36 -7.23 16.69
N ALA A 142 -10.07 -7.72 15.49
CA ALA A 142 -8.72 -7.70 14.92
C ALA A 142 -8.24 -6.27 14.65
N PHE A 143 -9.12 -5.39 14.18
CA PHE A 143 -8.82 -3.97 13.97
C PHE A 143 -8.49 -3.26 15.28
N ASN A 144 -9.32 -3.42 16.33
CA ASN A 144 -9.04 -2.80 17.63
C ASN A 144 -7.72 -3.30 18.21
N GLN A 145 -7.45 -4.61 18.11
CA GLN A 145 -6.18 -5.18 18.54
C GLN A 145 -4.98 -4.63 17.74
N PHE A 146 -5.15 -4.37 16.44
CA PHE A 146 -4.13 -3.71 15.63
C PHE A 146 -3.85 -2.29 16.12
N ILE A 147 -4.89 -1.50 16.44
CA ILE A 147 -4.75 -0.14 16.96
C ILE A 147 -4.04 -0.14 18.33
N ASP A 148 -4.47 -1.01 19.25
CA ASP A 148 -3.88 -1.14 20.59
C ASP A 148 -2.38 -1.45 20.53
N ILE A 149 -1.98 -2.39 19.66
CA ILE A 149 -0.57 -2.76 19.49
C ILE A 149 0.23 -1.63 18.84
N SER A 150 -0.37 -0.93 17.88
CA SER A 150 0.38 0.01 17.06
C SER A 150 0.61 1.37 17.72
N THR A 151 -0.05 1.65 18.85
CA THR A 151 0.04 2.87 19.68
C THR A 151 -0.37 4.15 18.95
N GLU A 152 -0.74 5.19 19.69
CA GLU A 152 -1.11 6.50 19.11
C GLU A 152 0.10 7.41 18.82
N VAL A 153 1.33 6.92 19.02
CA VAL A 153 2.54 7.71 18.79
C VAL A 153 2.63 8.08 17.31
N PRO A 154 2.79 9.38 16.95
CA PRO A 154 2.96 9.80 15.57
C PRO A 154 4.16 9.10 14.91
N LYS A 155 3.94 8.57 13.72
CA LYS A 155 4.93 7.83 12.93
C LYS A 155 4.89 8.29 11.48
N SER A 156 6.03 8.15 10.81
CA SER A 156 6.15 8.32 9.36
C SER A 156 5.32 7.25 8.63
N LEU A 157 5.01 7.46 7.34
CA LEU A 157 4.27 6.44 6.58
C LEU A 157 5.13 5.18 6.39
N SER A 158 6.44 5.33 6.23
CA SER A 158 7.38 4.20 6.18
C SER A 158 7.42 3.40 7.49
N ASP A 159 7.26 4.06 8.63
CA ASP A 159 7.25 3.41 9.94
C ASP A 159 5.95 2.64 10.19
N TRP A 160 4.82 3.15 9.71
CA TRP A 160 3.54 2.42 9.70
C TRP A 160 3.60 1.18 8.81
N MET A 161 4.31 1.24 7.69
CA MET A 161 4.50 0.11 6.77
C MET A 161 5.39 -1.00 7.34
N LEU A 162 6.37 -0.64 8.19
CA LEU A 162 7.44 -1.56 8.59
C LEU A 162 6.96 -2.90 9.16
N PRO A 163 5.97 -2.97 10.08
CA PRO A 163 5.51 -4.26 10.62
C PRO A 163 4.98 -5.20 9.54
N TYR A 164 4.31 -4.69 8.51
CA TYR A 164 3.83 -5.51 7.39
C TYR A 164 5.00 -6.11 6.60
N LEU A 165 6.03 -5.31 6.30
CA LEU A 165 7.23 -5.79 5.60
C LEU A 165 8.02 -6.82 6.44
N VAL A 166 8.06 -6.63 7.76
CA VAL A 166 8.66 -7.59 8.70
C VAL A 166 7.90 -8.91 8.67
N TRP A 167 6.58 -8.89 8.73
CA TRP A 167 5.76 -10.10 8.61
C TRP A 167 6.02 -10.81 7.28
N ARG A 168 5.99 -10.08 6.16
CA ARG A 168 6.27 -10.64 4.83
C ARG A 168 7.63 -11.30 4.75
N TRP A 169 8.66 -10.63 5.24
CA TRP A 169 10.00 -11.20 5.26
C TRP A 169 10.07 -12.42 6.18
N GLN A 170 9.54 -12.36 7.40
CA GLN A 170 9.58 -13.49 8.35
C GLN A 170 8.77 -14.71 7.87
N ALA A 171 7.67 -14.49 7.15
CA ALA A 171 6.83 -15.55 6.59
C ALA A 171 7.37 -16.14 5.27
N ARG A 172 8.34 -15.49 4.61
CA ARG A 172 8.73 -15.77 3.22
C ARG A 172 9.05 -17.24 2.89
N SER A 173 9.68 -17.97 3.82
CA SER A 173 10.09 -19.36 3.63
C SER A 173 8.94 -20.37 3.78
N VAL A 174 7.84 -19.94 4.40
CA VAL A 174 6.63 -20.75 4.62
C VAL A 174 5.40 -20.07 4.06
N TYR A 175 5.58 -19.07 3.19
CA TYR A 175 4.50 -18.20 2.72
C TYR A 175 3.38 -18.99 2.04
N GLU A 176 3.73 -20.09 1.37
CA GLU A 176 2.77 -21.00 0.75
C GLU A 176 1.77 -21.63 1.73
N LYS A 177 2.11 -21.68 3.03
CA LYS A 177 1.33 -22.23 4.15
C LYS A 177 0.61 -21.15 4.97
N THR A 178 0.72 -19.88 4.58
CA THR A 178 -0.05 -18.80 5.21
C THR A 178 -1.54 -18.98 4.93
N GLY A 179 -2.40 -18.46 5.81
CA GLY A 179 -3.85 -18.55 5.63
C GLY A 179 -4.29 -17.90 4.32
N GLN A 180 -3.71 -16.74 3.99
CA GLN A 180 -3.92 -16.03 2.73
C GLN A 180 -3.63 -16.94 1.53
N ALA A 181 -2.44 -17.55 1.48
CA ALA A 181 -2.04 -18.35 0.35
C ALA A 181 -2.80 -19.68 0.25
N MET A 182 -3.27 -20.25 1.37
CA MET A 182 -4.04 -21.50 1.39
C MET A 182 -5.51 -21.29 1.02
N ARG A 183 -6.12 -20.16 1.37
CA ARG A 183 -7.52 -19.83 1.05
C ARG A 183 -7.71 -19.26 -0.35
N ALA A 184 -6.66 -18.68 -0.93
CA ALA A 184 -6.73 -18.08 -2.26
C ALA A 184 -7.12 -19.12 -3.33
N ASN A 185 -7.91 -18.69 -4.32
CA ASN A 185 -8.17 -19.49 -5.52
C ASN A 185 -6.86 -19.74 -6.30
N PRO A 186 -6.82 -20.70 -7.25
CA PRO A 186 -5.58 -21.05 -7.94
C PRO A 186 -4.87 -19.88 -8.66
N GLU A 187 -5.63 -18.96 -9.24
CA GLU A 187 -5.08 -17.80 -9.96
C GLU A 187 -4.43 -16.82 -8.98
N ASP A 188 -5.18 -16.38 -7.97
CA ASP A 188 -4.70 -15.48 -6.92
C ASP A 188 -3.51 -16.08 -6.15
N ARG A 189 -3.57 -17.39 -5.87
CA ARG A 189 -2.46 -18.13 -5.25
C ARG A 189 -1.20 -18.05 -6.11
N SER A 190 -1.33 -18.19 -7.43
CA SER A 190 -0.17 -18.08 -8.33
C SER A 190 0.48 -16.69 -8.25
N TYR A 191 -0.31 -15.62 -8.15
CA TYR A 191 0.19 -14.25 -8.00
C TYR A 191 0.87 -14.01 -6.65
N LEU A 192 0.28 -14.52 -5.56
CA LEU A 192 0.84 -14.46 -4.21
C LEU A 192 2.20 -15.16 -4.14
N LEU A 193 2.29 -16.38 -4.69
CA LEU A 193 3.54 -17.14 -4.71
C LEU A 193 4.60 -16.50 -5.61
N ALA A 194 4.22 -15.99 -6.79
CA ALA A 194 5.13 -15.26 -7.67
C ALA A 194 5.66 -13.96 -7.02
N GLY A 195 4.80 -13.24 -6.28
CA GLY A 195 5.21 -12.08 -5.49
C GLY A 195 6.20 -12.45 -4.38
N ASN A 196 5.96 -13.56 -3.68
CA ASN A 196 6.88 -14.07 -2.65
C ASN A 196 8.22 -14.54 -3.24
N GLN A 197 8.20 -15.21 -4.39
CA GLN A 197 9.42 -15.59 -5.11
C GLN A 197 10.27 -14.37 -5.47
N GLN A 198 9.63 -13.29 -5.96
CA GLN A 198 10.33 -12.03 -6.25
C GLN A 198 10.91 -11.39 -4.98
N LEU A 199 10.18 -11.38 -3.86
CA LEU A 199 10.68 -10.91 -2.56
C LEU A 199 11.95 -11.66 -2.14
N CYS A 200 11.93 -13.00 -2.19
CA CYS A 200 13.06 -13.84 -1.82
C CYS A 200 14.25 -13.64 -2.75
N TRP A 201 14.01 -13.63 -4.07
CA TRP A 201 15.07 -13.43 -5.05
C TRP A 201 15.77 -12.08 -4.84
N LEU A 202 15.02 -10.98 -4.65
CA LEU A 202 15.62 -9.67 -4.39
C LEU A 202 16.39 -9.62 -3.06
N ASP A 203 15.94 -10.32 -2.01
CA ASP A 203 16.69 -10.44 -0.75
C ASP A 203 18.03 -11.16 -0.95
N GLU A 204 18.04 -12.25 -1.72
CA GLU A 204 19.26 -12.97 -2.08
C GLU A 204 20.22 -12.10 -2.90
N GLN A 205 19.70 -11.37 -3.89
CA GLN A 205 20.52 -10.47 -4.71
C GLN A 205 21.17 -9.35 -3.86
N MET A 206 20.43 -8.76 -2.92
CA MET A 206 20.97 -7.75 -2.00
C MET A 206 22.04 -8.29 -1.04
N GLN A 207 22.07 -9.60 -0.79
CA GLN A 207 23.08 -10.24 0.05
C GLN A 207 24.33 -10.64 -0.76
N MET A 208 24.13 -11.14 -1.98
CA MET A 208 25.23 -11.63 -2.84
C MET A 208 26.06 -10.48 -3.43
N PHE A 209 25.41 -9.40 -3.83
CA PHE A 209 26.10 -8.24 -4.35
C PHE A 209 26.35 -7.28 -3.19
N ASN A 210 27.61 -6.90 -2.96
CA ASN A 210 27.95 -5.75 -2.14
C ASN A 210 27.48 -4.49 -2.89
N TYR A 211 26.17 -4.29 -2.96
CA TYR A 211 25.45 -3.29 -3.75
C TYR A 211 25.69 -1.86 -3.21
N SER A 212 26.70 -1.71 -2.34
CA SER A 212 27.01 -0.52 -1.55
C SER A 212 27.68 0.61 -2.34
N LYS A 213 28.05 0.46 -3.62
CA LYS A 213 28.74 1.54 -4.39
C LYS A 213 28.44 1.64 -5.90
N THR A 214 27.52 0.86 -6.48
CA THR A 214 27.33 0.80 -7.96
C THR A 214 26.07 1.45 -8.50
N ALA A 215 25.23 2.10 -7.69
CA ALA A 215 24.13 2.95 -8.16
C ALA A 215 24.58 4.28 -8.82
N LYS A 216 25.89 4.42 -9.12
CA LYS A 216 26.48 5.56 -9.85
C LYS A 216 27.19 5.11 -11.14
N TRP A 217 26.55 4.31 -11.99
CA TRP A 217 27.02 4.17 -13.37
C TRP A 217 25.88 4.36 -14.37
N LYS A 218 25.94 5.51 -15.06
CA LYS A 218 25.17 5.81 -16.27
C LYS A 218 25.31 4.62 -17.24
N LYS A 219 24.19 4.13 -17.78
CA LYS A 219 24.17 3.16 -18.88
C LYS A 219 25.08 3.65 -20.01
N ARG A 220 26.15 2.91 -20.33
CA ARG A 220 26.76 2.97 -21.65
C ARG A 220 25.90 2.09 -22.59
N PRO A 221 25.62 2.51 -23.84
CA PRO A 221 24.59 1.87 -24.65
C PRO A 221 24.98 0.48 -25.20
N TYR A 222 26.26 0.10 -25.18
CA TYR A 222 26.75 -1.16 -25.73
C TYR A 222 28.03 -1.58 -25.00
N ASP A 223 27.93 -2.55 -24.09
CA ASP A 223 29.08 -3.37 -23.70
C ASP A 223 29.04 -4.66 -24.52
N ARG A 224 30.21 -5.03 -25.05
CA ARG A 224 30.38 -5.87 -26.24
C ARG A 224 30.36 -7.37 -25.97
N ASP A 225 30.04 -7.77 -24.74
CA ASP A 225 29.99 -9.17 -24.31
C ASP A 225 28.57 -9.45 -23.83
N GLY A 226 27.80 -10.19 -24.63
CA GLY A 226 26.34 -10.40 -24.53
C GLY A 226 25.79 -11.03 -23.24
N THR A 227 26.49 -10.93 -22.13
CA THR A 227 26.01 -11.24 -20.78
C THR A 227 25.55 -9.95 -20.10
N GLN A 228 24.31 -9.53 -20.35
CA GLN A 228 23.65 -8.62 -19.42
C GLN A 228 23.41 -9.39 -18.12
N VAL A 229 24.20 -9.11 -17.08
CA VAL A 229 23.74 -9.37 -15.72
C VAL A 229 22.56 -8.43 -15.54
N ALA A 230 21.33 -8.97 -15.56
CA ALA A 230 20.14 -8.19 -15.27
C ALA A 230 20.29 -7.64 -13.85
N LEU A 231 20.69 -6.37 -13.73
CA LEU A 231 20.80 -5.73 -12.43
C LEU A 231 19.41 -5.68 -11.79
N PRO A 232 19.27 -6.07 -10.52
CA PRO A 232 18.02 -5.95 -9.79
C PRO A 232 17.51 -4.52 -9.85
N ALA A 233 16.23 -4.34 -10.20
CA ALA A 233 15.58 -3.03 -10.21
C ALA A 233 15.22 -2.59 -8.79
N LEU A 234 16.24 -2.33 -7.95
CA LEU A 234 16.05 -1.91 -6.56
C LEU A 234 15.90 -0.40 -6.46
N GLU A 235 15.05 0.05 -5.54
CA GLU A 235 15.00 1.46 -5.14
C GLU A 235 16.23 1.82 -4.29
N PRO A 236 16.67 3.10 -4.24
CA PRO A 236 17.86 3.49 -3.49
C PRO A 236 17.84 3.10 -2.01
N GLU A 237 16.67 3.06 -1.38
CA GLU A 237 16.51 2.69 0.03
C GLU A 237 16.51 1.18 0.32
N ALA A 238 16.50 0.31 -0.72
CA ALA A 238 16.18 -1.10 -0.55
C ALA A 238 17.11 -1.84 0.41
N LEU A 239 18.41 -1.53 0.36
CA LEU A 239 19.42 -2.14 1.24
C LEU A 239 19.22 -1.75 2.70
N ASP A 240 18.97 -0.47 2.96
CA ASP A 240 18.75 0.06 4.31
C ASP A 240 17.43 -0.49 4.88
N LEU A 241 16.38 -0.54 4.05
CA LEU A 241 15.10 -1.15 4.42
C LEU A 241 15.26 -2.64 4.74
N ARG A 242 16.00 -3.39 3.92
CA ARG A 242 16.26 -4.81 4.18
C ARG A 242 17.03 -5.02 5.48
N ALA A 243 18.06 -4.22 5.74
CA ALA A 243 18.79 -4.25 7.01
C ALA A 243 17.86 -3.92 8.19
N ARG A 244 17.02 -2.89 8.05
CA ARG A 244 16.03 -2.47 9.06
C ARG A 244 15.04 -3.58 9.37
N VAL A 245 14.49 -4.25 8.35
CA VAL A 245 13.55 -5.38 8.47
C VAL A 245 14.22 -6.57 9.14
N ALA A 246 15.42 -6.94 8.72
CA ALA A 246 16.17 -8.08 9.28
C ALA A 246 16.56 -7.87 10.76
N ALA A 247 16.70 -6.63 11.20
CA ALA A 247 16.99 -6.28 12.59
C ALA A 247 15.75 -6.32 13.51
N GLN A 248 14.53 -6.42 12.96
CA GLN A 248 13.32 -6.45 13.78
C GLN A 248 13.14 -7.80 14.48
N ALA A 249 12.59 -7.74 15.69
CA ALA A 249 12.15 -8.92 16.42
C ALA A 249 11.03 -9.66 15.67
N LYS A 250 10.75 -10.89 16.11
CA LYS A 250 9.61 -11.66 15.59
C LYS A 250 8.33 -10.86 15.76
N ILE A 251 7.54 -10.74 14.70
CA ILE A 251 6.28 -10.03 14.76
C ILE A 251 5.31 -10.72 15.73
N SER A 252 4.47 -9.93 16.41
CA SER A 252 3.48 -10.50 17.32
C SER A 252 2.51 -11.41 16.55
N PRO A 253 2.04 -12.52 17.17
CA PRO A 253 1.06 -13.39 16.54
C PRO A 253 -0.21 -12.65 16.10
N ALA A 254 -0.67 -11.69 16.91
CA ALA A 254 -1.84 -10.87 16.60
C ALA A 254 -1.67 -10.06 15.30
N LEU A 255 -0.54 -9.35 15.13
CA LEU A 255 -0.27 -8.61 13.89
C LEU A 255 -0.08 -9.55 12.70
N ALA A 256 0.59 -10.69 12.89
CA ALA A 256 0.74 -11.69 11.83
C ALA A 256 -0.62 -12.21 11.34
N THR A 257 -1.52 -12.56 12.27
CA THR A 257 -2.89 -12.98 11.93
C THR A 257 -3.69 -11.84 11.28
N PHE A 258 -3.52 -10.61 11.76
CA PHE A 258 -4.18 -9.45 11.15
C PHE A 258 -3.77 -9.28 9.67
N PHE A 259 -2.46 -9.30 9.38
CA PHE A 259 -1.97 -9.18 8.02
C PHE A 259 -2.36 -10.36 7.13
N ASP A 260 -2.32 -11.59 7.66
CA ASP A 260 -2.67 -12.81 6.93
C ASP A 260 -4.19 -12.96 6.63
N SER A 261 -5.05 -12.34 7.44
CA SER A 261 -6.50 -12.52 7.33
C SER A 261 -7.24 -11.31 6.75
N PHE A 262 -6.70 -10.10 6.89
CA PHE A 262 -7.41 -8.86 6.56
C PHE A 262 -6.70 -7.90 5.59
N VAL A 263 -5.38 -8.03 5.37
CA VAL A 263 -4.64 -7.12 4.49
C VAL A 263 -4.30 -7.77 3.16
N HIS A 264 -4.70 -7.14 2.06
CA HIS A 264 -4.36 -7.63 0.73
C HIS A 264 -2.91 -7.29 0.38
N ASP A 265 -2.21 -8.24 -0.27
CA ASP A 265 -0.91 -7.96 -0.86
C ASP A 265 -1.08 -7.13 -2.13
N SER A 266 -0.89 -5.82 -2.01
CA SER A 266 -1.14 -4.87 -3.10
C SER A 266 -0.28 -5.17 -4.33
N LEU A 267 0.95 -5.67 -4.15
CA LEU A 267 1.83 -6.06 -5.25
C LEU A 267 1.35 -7.34 -5.92
N ALA A 268 1.01 -8.38 -5.16
CA ALA A 268 0.50 -9.63 -5.72
C ALA A 268 -0.81 -9.42 -6.51
N GLY A 269 -1.78 -8.73 -5.92
CA GLY A 269 -3.06 -8.45 -6.60
C GLY A 269 -2.94 -7.61 -7.87
N PHE A 270 -1.86 -6.84 -7.99
CA PHE A 270 -1.61 -6.01 -9.16
C PHE A 270 -0.86 -6.74 -10.28
N ARG A 271 -0.25 -7.90 -10.02
CA ARG A 271 0.46 -8.70 -11.02
C ARG A 271 -0.40 -9.07 -12.23
N LYS A 272 -1.73 -9.20 -12.04
CA LYS A 272 -2.71 -9.39 -13.12
C LYS A 272 -2.70 -8.26 -14.16
N LYS A 273 -2.25 -7.07 -13.78
CA LYS A 273 -2.15 -5.89 -14.64
C LYS A 273 -0.69 -5.55 -14.99
N LEU A 274 0.19 -5.57 -14.00
CA LEU A 274 1.59 -5.21 -14.15
C LEU A 274 2.44 -5.84 -13.05
N VAL A 275 3.58 -6.42 -13.41
CA VAL A 275 4.60 -6.86 -12.46
C VAL A 275 5.58 -5.71 -12.24
N GLU A 276 5.54 -5.11 -11.06
CA GLU A 276 6.50 -4.07 -10.69
C GLU A 276 7.84 -4.69 -10.31
N PRO A 277 8.97 -4.24 -10.89
CA PRO A 277 10.23 -4.97 -10.77
C PRO A 277 10.91 -4.77 -9.40
N THR A 278 10.58 -3.70 -8.68
CA THR A 278 11.11 -3.35 -7.35
C THR A 278 10.56 -4.23 -6.22
N GLY A 279 9.39 -4.86 -6.42
CA GLY A 279 8.76 -5.72 -5.43
C GLY A 279 8.51 -5.02 -4.08
N HIS A 280 8.65 -5.77 -2.98
CA HIS A 280 8.35 -5.30 -1.63
C HIS A 280 9.45 -4.43 -0.99
N TRP A 281 10.65 -4.36 -1.57
CA TRP A 281 11.81 -3.66 -0.99
C TRP A 281 11.82 -2.16 -1.31
N ARG A 282 10.74 -1.47 -0.94
CA ARG A 282 10.57 -0.03 -1.16
C ARG A 282 9.64 0.61 -0.14
N TYR A 283 9.72 1.93 -0.01
CA TYR A 283 8.68 2.71 0.66
C TYR A 283 7.65 3.24 -0.34
N ARG A 284 6.41 3.41 0.14
CA ARG A 284 5.40 4.19 -0.59
C ARG A 284 5.92 5.61 -0.78
N ARG A 285 5.80 6.10 -2.00
CA ARG A 285 6.12 7.50 -2.34
C ARG A 285 4.91 8.37 -2.04
N LEU A 286 5.14 9.61 -1.65
CA LEU A 286 4.06 10.56 -1.43
C LEU A 286 4.40 11.97 -1.92
N PHE A 287 3.35 12.73 -2.22
CA PHE A 287 3.37 14.14 -2.60
C PHE A 287 2.76 14.98 -1.47
N ARG A 288 3.44 16.05 -1.04
CA ARG A 288 3.01 17.00 0.01
C ARG A 288 2.65 18.36 -0.61
N GLY A 289 1.75 18.35 -1.60
CA GLY A 289 1.53 19.53 -2.45
C GLY A 289 2.78 19.92 -3.25
N SER A 290 3.61 18.93 -3.59
CA SER A 290 4.86 19.05 -4.35
C SER A 290 4.72 18.39 -5.72
N ALA A 291 5.48 18.86 -6.72
CA ALA A 291 5.50 18.24 -8.05
C ALA A 291 6.35 16.95 -8.09
N THR A 292 7.27 16.79 -7.13
CA THR A 292 8.10 15.59 -6.98
C THR A 292 7.71 14.85 -5.69
N PRO A 293 7.64 13.51 -5.73
CA PRO A 293 7.36 12.74 -4.54
C PRO A 293 8.62 12.44 -3.74
N TYR A 294 8.45 12.08 -2.47
CA TYR A 294 9.54 11.68 -1.57
C TYR A 294 9.14 10.44 -0.75
N THR A 295 10.10 9.90 0.00
CA THR A 295 9.92 8.82 0.99
C THR A 295 9.26 9.37 2.25
N GLY A 296 8.13 8.79 2.67
CA GLY A 296 7.36 9.25 3.81
C GLY A 296 7.68 8.67 5.15
#